data_AF-A0A5C3E9H3-F1
#
_entry.id   AF-A0A5C3E9H3-F1
#
_cell.length_a   1.000
_cell.length_b   1.000
_cell.length_c   1.000
_cell.angle_alpha   90.00
_cell.angle_beta   90.00
_cell.angle_gamma   90.00
#
_symmetry.space_group_name_H-M   'P 1'
#
loop_
_entity.id
_entity.type
_entity.pdbx_description
1 polymer ?
#
loop_
_entity_poly.entity_id
_entity_poly.type
_entity_poly.pdbx_seq_one_letter_code
_entity_poly.pdbx_strand_id
1 'polypeptide(L)'
;MASIAKKSAASMAQLVGSFRHAVTIGSTTHAALSSTQLGSLSRTFRTSSTAFASSSSSSSSSSSSSSSPSSAPDAITTGDESSEAKVVKPKRKRRTKEEMQAARMASVTFGVPMRSQKRTRTALGGAVTASKALGEQQTEQPKPKRGRPKASAALDREPKAPARRGLRPTKAIASESPVEEKLDQKVMAKLLRQMKYEHLPPRDEWKTAFPNSKQHQTSYRYFVSNRATIKDIVSHLGIQDPQRKGQKVTIIEGYPGPGTFASELLKIPEVEKVIALEATPCYLEKLKLLQSQLEEKRPGEGQKLDMVKESAYMWDTYTQLVSSGKLAHLNNQVSTSDGNMVDFTTNDFIAPDHSDESWQNLSPIIFLAQLPNTVYGEQLFAQIVAAIASRIWLFRHGRIKLGFVCGESLAKRCLAEAGDKTSRGKLGTTVQCLADVEVHRYAHELQPHSHHFFPPTMTVGPRVTVSGTSLIPNSNPSTGLTRTGMVMMTVTPKKTPLVKANEIEAFEFITRNLFILRTKPIVDALTHVAPGGQNVLKMTSEEQVERGLIKKDEVILPHEVVCDLTNVQWACLARMFEKWPFRPRHLFEEGRVRPDNKGRN
;
A
#
# COMPACT_ATOMS: atom_id res chain seq x y z
N MET A 1 33.59 -54.05 55.99
CA MET A 1 34.54 -52.94 56.11
C MET A 1 33.80 -51.63 55.87
N ALA A 2 34.13 -50.60 56.68
CA ALA A 2 33.56 -49.25 56.85
C ALA A 2 32.97 -48.57 55.58
N SER A 3 31.79 -47.92 55.62
CA SER A 3 31.42 -46.64 56.29
C SER A 3 32.16 -45.41 55.75
N ILE A 4 31.43 -44.38 55.30
CA ILE A 4 31.36 -43.04 55.90
C ILE A 4 30.49 -42.11 55.05
N ALA A 5 29.44 -41.60 55.69
CA ALA A 5 28.70 -40.39 55.33
C ALA A 5 29.34 -39.16 55.99
N LYS A 6 29.21 -37.96 55.42
CA LYS A 6 29.30 -36.71 56.19
C LYS A 6 28.24 -35.69 55.76
N LYS A 7 27.37 -35.40 56.73
CA LYS A 7 26.61 -34.15 56.92
C LYS A 7 27.52 -33.08 57.53
N SER A 8 27.16 -31.81 57.36
CA SER A 8 27.31 -30.69 58.31
C SER A 8 26.98 -29.40 57.57
N ALA A 9 26.41 -28.32 58.09
CA ALA A 9 25.54 -27.99 59.22
C ALA A 9 25.32 -26.47 59.10
N ALA A 10 24.24 -25.97 59.70
CA ALA A 10 23.77 -24.59 59.64
C ALA A 10 24.70 -23.55 60.29
N SER A 11 24.47 -22.27 59.99
CA SER A 11 24.52 -21.21 61.00
C SER A 11 23.55 -20.07 60.68
N MET A 12 22.76 -19.70 61.68
CA MET A 12 21.88 -18.55 61.77
C MET A 12 22.67 -17.26 62.05
N ALA A 13 22.22 -16.11 61.55
CA ALA A 13 21.99 -14.92 62.38
C ALA A 13 21.25 -13.79 61.61
N GLN A 14 20.31 -13.20 62.33
CA GLN A 14 19.34 -12.15 62.07
C GLN A 14 19.92 -10.77 61.66
N LEU A 15 19.13 -9.92 60.97
CA LEU A 15 18.49 -8.72 61.56
C LEU A 15 17.59 -7.94 60.58
N VAL A 16 16.29 -7.93 60.91
CA VAL A 16 15.29 -6.84 60.97
C VAL A 16 15.33 -5.65 59.99
N GLY A 17 14.15 -5.36 59.41
CA GLY A 17 13.82 -4.04 58.87
C GLY A 17 12.44 -3.95 58.20
N SER A 18 11.37 -3.97 59.00
CA SER A 18 9.96 -3.77 58.62
C SER A 18 9.69 -2.49 57.81
N PHE A 19 8.69 -2.52 56.91
CA PHE A 19 7.47 -1.71 57.07
C PHE A 19 6.32 -2.27 56.24
N ARG A 20 5.23 -2.60 56.94
CA ARG A 20 3.88 -2.86 56.41
C ARG A 20 3.17 -1.53 56.20
N HIS A 21 2.28 -1.46 55.22
CA HIS A 21 0.95 -0.90 55.47
C HIS A 21 -0.09 -1.62 54.62
N ALA A 22 -1.15 -2.07 55.31
CA ALA A 22 -2.32 -2.69 54.76
C ALA A 22 -3.54 -1.84 55.14
N VAL A 23 -4.47 -1.73 54.20
CA VAL A 23 -5.93 -1.66 54.34
C VAL A 23 -6.54 -0.40 54.98
N THR A 24 -7.40 0.26 54.20
CA THR A 24 -8.77 0.59 54.65
C THR A 24 -9.77 0.52 53.49
N ILE A 25 -10.88 -0.17 53.76
CA ILE A 25 -12.10 -0.29 52.95
C ILE A 25 -12.95 0.98 53.10
N GLY A 26 -13.60 1.43 52.03
CA GLY A 26 -14.64 2.45 52.08
C GLY A 26 -15.68 2.24 50.99
N SER A 27 -16.89 1.87 51.40
CA SER A 27 -18.10 1.80 50.57
C SER A 27 -18.83 3.14 50.62
N THR A 28 -19.25 3.68 49.48
CA THR A 28 -20.41 4.59 49.40
C THR A 28 -21.11 4.47 48.03
N THR A 29 -22.43 4.32 48.12
CA THR A 29 -23.45 4.56 47.09
C THR A 29 -23.64 6.06 46.85
N HIS A 30 -23.83 6.49 45.58
CA HIS A 30 -24.96 7.33 45.13
C HIS A 30 -24.85 7.79 43.66
N ALA A 31 -25.98 7.64 42.97
CA ALA A 31 -26.66 8.57 42.06
C ALA A 31 -26.01 9.07 40.75
N ALA A 32 -26.85 8.97 39.71
CA ALA A 32 -26.73 9.57 38.39
C ALA A 32 -26.66 11.11 38.41
N LEU A 33 -25.96 11.70 37.43
CA LEU A 33 -26.50 12.63 36.44
C LEU A 33 -25.39 13.30 35.60
N SER A 34 -25.75 13.57 34.35
CA SER A 34 -25.35 14.70 33.50
C SER A 34 -24.00 14.69 32.76
N SER A 35 -24.20 14.77 31.44
CA SER A 35 -23.29 15.20 30.38
C SER A 35 -22.46 16.43 30.69
N THR A 36 -21.21 16.43 30.24
CA THR A 36 -20.56 17.64 29.71
C THR A 36 -19.54 17.28 28.63
N GLN A 37 -19.55 18.12 27.60
CA GLN A 37 -18.67 18.13 26.43
C GLN A 37 -17.19 18.17 26.84
N LEU A 38 -16.35 17.40 26.16
CA LEU A 38 -14.90 17.64 26.16
C LEU A 38 -14.40 17.73 24.73
N GLY A 39 -13.70 18.85 24.50
CA GLY A 39 -13.26 19.34 23.22
C GLY A 39 -12.15 18.52 22.58
N SER A 40 -12.13 18.63 21.25
CA SER A 40 -11.11 18.17 20.34
C SER A 40 -9.74 18.78 20.68
N LEU A 41 -8.79 17.95 21.11
CA LEU A 41 -7.38 18.31 21.21
C LEU A 41 -6.61 17.62 20.08
N SER A 42 -6.32 18.38 19.04
CA SER A 42 -5.36 18.03 17.99
C SER A 42 -3.95 18.06 18.59
N ARG A 43 -3.33 16.88 18.77
CA ARG A 43 -1.91 16.79 19.12
C ARG A 43 -1.08 16.40 17.91
N THR A 44 -0.30 17.36 17.44
CA THR A 44 0.85 17.18 16.54
C THR A 44 1.96 16.41 17.27
N PHE A 45 2.45 15.33 16.66
CA PHE A 45 3.64 14.62 17.13
C PHE A 45 4.89 15.50 16.94
N ARG A 46 5.56 15.82 18.06
CA ARG A 46 6.93 16.34 18.08
C ARG A 46 7.90 15.17 18.04
N THR A 47 8.83 15.20 17.09
CA THR A 47 10.04 14.37 17.06
C THR A 47 11.01 14.85 18.13
N SER A 48 11.40 13.98 19.04
CA SER A 48 12.36 14.26 20.11
C SER A 48 13.77 14.46 19.54
N SER A 49 14.29 15.67 19.66
CA SER A 49 15.71 16.00 19.52
C SER A 49 16.42 15.72 20.85
N THR A 50 17.34 14.77 20.88
CA THR A 50 18.25 14.56 22.01
C THR A 50 19.32 15.65 22.02
N ALA A 51 19.21 16.57 22.99
CA ALA A 51 20.28 17.48 23.35
C ALA A 51 21.21 16.79 24.36
N PHE A 52 22.49 16.62 24.01
CA PHE A 52 23.53 16.22 24.96
C PHE A 52 24.07 17.49 25.64
N ALA A 53 23.93 17.53 26.96
CA ALA A 53 24.51 18.53 27.82
C ALA A 53 25.99 18.23 28.08
N SER A 54 26.74 19.33 28.11
CA SER A 54 28.14 19.52 28.45
C SER A 54 28.56 18.99 29.83
N SER A 55 29.74 18.39 29.90
CA SER A 55 30.62 18.47 31.06
C SER A 55 32.08 18.55 30.62
N SER A 56 32.75 19.54 31.18
CA SER A 56 34.13 19.96 31.00
C SER A 56 35.11 19.14 31.84
N SER A 57 36.32 18.87 31.35
CA SER A 57 37.59 19.40 31.91
C SER A 57 38.86 18.64 31.46
N SER A 58 39.95 19.40 31.43
CA SER A 58 41.37 19.04 31.52
C SER A 58 42.16 18.68 30.26
N SER A 59 42.85 19.72 29.81
CA SER A 59 44.19 19.77 29.20
C SER A 59 45.14 18.61 29.48
N SER A 60 45.80 18.13 28.43
CA SER A 60 47.25 17.92 28.48
C SER A 60 47.86 18.06 27.08
N SER A 61 48.90 18.88 27.06
CA SER A 61 49.83 19.16 25.97
C SER A 61 50.70 17.95 25.65
N SER A 62 50.92 17.66 24.37
CA SER A 62 52.24 17.24 23.90
C SER A 62 52.38 17.45 22.39
N SER A 63 53.41 18.22 22.08
CA SER A 63 54.01 18.51 20.79
C SER A 63 54.78 17.29 20.25
N SER A 64 54.67 17.01 18.95
CA SER A 64 55.81 16.52 18.17
C SER A 64 55.60 16.73 16.66
N SER A 65 56.45 17.61 16.17
CA SER A 65 57.02 17.84 14.85
C SER A 65 57.06 16.71 13.80
N SER A 66 57.23 17.18 12.56
CA SER A 66 57.88 16.55 11.39
C SER A 66 56.98 15.65 10.53
N SER A 67 57.01 15.65 9.20
CA SER A 67 57.78 16.39 8.20
C SER A 67 57.14 16.08 6.84
N SER A 68 56.89 17.11 6.03
CA SER A 68 56.57 16.96 4.61
C SER A 68 57.82 16.52 3.85
N PRO A 69 57.67 15.78 2.74
CA PRO A 69 58.19 16.36 1.51
C PRO A 69 57.23 16.25 0.32
N SER A 70 57.15 17.38 -0.34
CA SER A 70 56.74 17.65 -1.70
C SER A 70 57.36 16.71 -2.73
N SER A 71 56.55 16.23 -3.68
CA SER A 71 57.00 15.91 -5.04
C SER A 71 55.84 16.05 -6.02
N ALA A 72 55.91 17.13 -6.80
CA ALA A 72 55.20 17.26 -8.07
C ALA A 72 55.91 16.40 -9.14
N PRO A 73 55.19 16.00 -10.19
CA PRO A 73 55.76 16.22 -11.51
C PRO A 73 54.78 16.84 -12.51
N ASP A 74 55.39 17.56 -13.43
CA ASP A 74 54.84 18.33 -14.53
C ASP A 74 53.89 17.52 -15.43
N ALA A 75 52.74 18.12 -15.77
CA ALA A 75 51.82 17.62 -16.76
C ALA A 75 51.91 18.46 -18.04
N ILE A 76 52.28 17.75 -19.11
CA ILE A 76 52.47 18.16 -20.49
C ILE A 76 51.16 18.65 -21.11
N THR A 77 51.23 19.83 -21.70
CA THR A 77 50.23 20.43 -22.59
C THR A 77 50.17 19.66 -23.91
N THR A 78 49.02 19.03 -24.21
CA THR A 78 48.65 18.68 -25.59
C THR A 78 47.19 19.05 -25.80
N GLY A 79 46.98 20.00 -26.71
CA GLY A 79 45.66 20.32 -27.24
C GLY A 79 45.30 19.30 -28.30
N ASP A 80 44.02 18.89 -28.31
CA ASP A 80 43.47 18.17 -29.44
C ASP A 80 42.02 18.63 -29.65
N GLU A 81 41.80 19.28 -30.80
CA GLU A 81 40.51 19.70 -31.32
C GLU A 81 39.79 18.45 -31.85
N SER A 82 38.64 18.10 -31.26
CA SER A 82 37.76 17.07 -31.83
C SER A 82 36.39 17.64 -32.17
N SER A 83 36.13 17.61 -33.48
CA SER A 83 34.90 17.99 -34.16
C SER A 83 33.69 17.14 -33.75
N GLU A 84 32.60 17.83 -33.42
CA GLU A 84 31.32 17.32 -32.97
C GLU A 84 30.57 16.55 -34.09
N ALA A 85 30.49 15.22 -34.00
CA ALA A 85 29.72 14.39 -34.93
C ALA A 85 28.25 14.24 -34.49
N LYS A 86 27.30 14.65 -35.35
CA LYS A 86 25.85 14.52 -35.14
C LYS A 86 25.43 13.05 -35.01
N VAL A 87 24.94 12.67 -33.83
CA VAL A 87 24.38 11.35 -33.53
C VAL A 87 23.08 11.10 -34.33
N VAL A 88 23.14 10.16 -35.27
CA VAL A 88 21.98 9.66 -36.02
C VAL A 88 21.14 8.77 -35.12
N LYS A 89 19.87 9.14 -34.89
CA LYS A 89 18.94 8.36 -34.05
C LYS A 89 18.73 6.95 -34.64
N PRO A 90 18.80 5.88 -33.83
CA PRO A 90 18.63 4.52 -34.32
C PRO A 90 17.21 4.29 -34.84
N LYS A 91 17.10 3.79 -36.07
CA LYS A 91 15.82 3.34 -36.67
C LYS A 91 15.30 2.15 -35.86
N ARG A 92 14.08 2.27 -35.33
CA ARG A 92 13.44 1.24 -34.51
C ARG A 92 13.25 -0.04 -35.32
N LYS A 93 13.86 -1.15 -34.88
CA LYS A 93 13.75 -2.48 -35.51
C LYS A 93 12.27 -2.90 -35.55
N ARG A 94 11.79 -3.33 -36.73
CA ARG A 94 10.45 -3.93 -36.86
C ARG A 94 10.44 -5.27 -36.11
N ARG A 95 9.36 -5.55 -35.38
CA ARG A 95 9.17 -6.82 -34.68
C ARG A 95 9.19 -7.98 -35.67
N THR A 96 9.78 -9.10 -35.27
CA THR A 96 9.81 -10.32 -36.07
C THR A 96 8.45 -11.04 -36.02
N LYS A 97 8.21 -11.95 -36.97
CA LYS A 97 6.97 -12.75 -37.02
C LYS A 97 6.81 -13.62 -35.76
N GLU A 98 7.92 -14.13 -35.23
CA GLU A 98 7.97 -14.93 -34.00
C GLU A 98 7.63 -14.10 -32.76
N GLU A 99 8.16 -12.87 -32.62
CA GLU A 99 7.79 -11.96 -31.52
C GLU A 99 6.30 -11.62 -31.53
N MET A 100 5.70 -11.49 -32.71
CA MET A 100 4.25 -11.28 -32.84
C MET A 100 3.43 -12.52 -32.46
N GLN A 101 3.94 -13.72 -32.75
CA GLN A 101 3.28 -14.98 -32.41
C GLN A 101 3.39 -15.29 -30.92
N ALA A 102 4.55 -15.05 -30.30
CA ALA A 102 4.75 -15.13 -28.86
C ALA A 102 3.86 -14.13 -28.10
N ALA A 103 3.74 -12.89 -28.58
CA ALA A 103 2.83 -11.90 -28.00
C ALA A 103 1.34 -12.30 -28.12
N ARG A 104 0.96 -13.03 -29.20
CA ARG A 104 -0.38 -13.60 -29.34
C ARG A 104 -0.63 -14.75 -28.37
N MET A 105 0.32 -15.67 -28.22
CA MET A 105 0.22 -16.76 -27.26
C MET A 105 0.11 -16.22 -25.82
N ALA A 106 0.95 -15.24 -25.45
CA ALA A 106 0.83 -14.55 -24.17
C ALA A 106 -0.55 -13.85 -24.01
N SER A 107 -1.09 -13.24 -25.07
CA SER A 107 -2.43 -12.62 -25.02
C SER A 107 -3.55 -13.65 -24.80
N VAL A 108 -3.43 -14.86 -25.36
CA VAL A 108 -4.37 -15.97 -25.16
C VAL A 108 -4.22 -16.56 -23.76
N THR A 109 -3.00 -16.80 -23.29
CA THR A 109 -2.72 -17.34 -21.95
C THR A 109 -3.10 -16.37 -20.83
N PHE A 110 -2.97 -15.06 -21.04
CA PHE A 110 -3.25 -14.03 -20.03
C PHE A 110 -4.57 -13.28 -20.23
N GLY A 111 -5.39 -13.64 -21.22
CA GLY A 111 -6.75 -13.11 -21.41
C GLY A 111 -6.86 -11.59 -21.67
N VAL A 112 -5.79 -10.93 -22.14
CA VAL A 112 -5.81 -9.47 -22.37
C VAL A 112 -5.96 -9.17 -23.87
N PRO A 113 -7.09 -8.60 -24.33
CA PRO A 113 -7.21 -8.11 -25.70
C PRO A 113 -6.41 -6.81 -25.88
N MET A 114 -5.29 -6.87 -26.61
CA MET A 114 -4.54 -5.67 -27.02
C MET A 114 -5.35 -4.87 -28.06
N ARG A 115 -6.04 -3.80 -27.63
CA ARG A 115 -6.55 -2.78 -28.57
C ARG A 115 -5.38 -2.00 -29.16
N SER A 116 -5.19 -2.06 -30.48
CA SER A 116 -4.23 -1.19 -31.17
C SER A 116 -4.69 0.27 -31.03
N GLN A 117 -3.96 1.10 -30.29
CA GLN A 117 -4.20 2.54 -30.28
C GLN A 117 -3.78 3.14 -31.62
N LYS A 118 -4.75 3.30 -32.52
CA LYS A 118 -4.58 4.10 -33.73
C LYS A 118 -4.56 5.57 -33.31
N ARG A 119 -3.36 6.14 -33.14
CA ARG A 119 -3.18 7.58 -32.89
C ARG A 119 -3.67 8.37 -34.10
N THR A 120 -4.82 9.02 -34.00
CA THR A 120 -5.21 10.11 -34.88
C THR A 120 -4.40 11.36 -34.51
N ARG A 121 -3.48 11.73 -35.40
CA ARG A 121 -2.74 13.00 -35.36
C ARG A 121 -3.65 14.07 -35.98
N THR A 122 -4.17 14.98 -35.17
CA THR A 122 -4.75 16.23 -35.68
C THR A 122 -3.77 17.34 -35.35
N ALA A 123 -3.29 18.03 -36.38
CA ALA A 123 -2.33 19.12 -36.28
C ALA A 123 -3.05 20.42 -35.91
N LEU A 124 -2.45 21.19 -35.00
CA LEU A 124 -2.71 22.61 -34.82
C LEU A 124 -1.45 23.35 -35.29
N GLY A 125 -1.53 24.00 -36.46
CA GLY A 125 -0.77 25.23 -36.72
C GLY A 125 -1.43 26.35 -35.90
N GLY A 126 -0.75 27.40 -35.43
CA GLY A 126 0.41 28.09 -35.95
C GLY A 126 0.00 29.56 -36.00
N ALA A 127 0.60 30.42 -35.17
CA ALA A 127 0.64 31.87 -35.38
C ALA A 127 1.72 32.47 -34.48
N VAL A 128 2.75 32.97 -35.15
CA VAL A 128 3.82 33.83 -34.63
C VAL A 128 3.40 35.27 -34.95
N THR A 129 3.52 36.19 -33.99
CA THR A 129 4.01 37.56 -34.24
C THR A 129 4.45 38.21 -32.93
N ALA A 130 5.65 38.79 -32.98
CA ALA A 130 6.32 39.56 -31.94
C ALA A 130 5.76 40.99 -31.82
N SER A 131 5.99 41.67 -30.68
CA SER A 131 6.52 43.05 -30.58
C SER A 131 6.54 43.58 -29.13
N LYS A 132 7.75 43.99 -28.71
CA LYS A 132 8.17 45.19 -27.94
C LYS A 132 7.34 45.75 -26.75
N ALA A 133 8.04 45.77 -25.60
CA ALA A 133 8.52 46.92 -24.82
C ALA A 133 7.57 47.95 -24.17
N LEU A 134 7.81 48.11 -22.84
CA LEU A 134 7.82 49.31 -21.99
C LEU A 134 6.55 50.16 -21.83
N GLY A 135 6.27 50.49 -20.56
CA GLY A 135 5.95 51.86 -20.17
C GLY A 135 4.55 52.13 -19.63
N GLU A 136 4.52 52.29 -18.29
CA GLU A 136 3.77 53.30 -17.56
C GLU A 136 2.24 53.22 -17.35
N GLN A 137 1.93 53.56 -16.10
CA GLN A 137 0.64 53.67 -15.45
C GLN A 137 -0.17 54.84 -16.03
N GLN A 138 -1.49 54.69 -16.10
CA GLN A 138 -2.43 55.65 -15.47
C GLN A 138 -3.88 55.13 -15.50
N THR A 139 -4.44 55.10 -14.30
CA THR A 139 -5.79 55.54 -13.89
C THR A 139 -7.04 55.27 -14.73
N GLU A 140 -7.94 54.52 -14.08
CA GLU A 140 -9.33 54.88 -13.78
C GLU A 140 -10.49 54.61 -14.78
N GLN A 141 -11.48 53.92 -14.20
CA GLN A 141 -12.94 53.99 -14.35
C GLN A 141 -13.71 52.85 -15.04
N PRO A 142 -14.87 52.46 -14.44
CA PRO A 142 -15.56 51.22 -14.75
C PRO A 142 -16.63 51.41 -15.82
N LYS A 143 -16.85 50.40 -16.66
CA LYS A 143 -18.02 50.36 -17.57
C LYS A 143 -18.79 49.04 -17.50
N PRO A 144 -20.12 49.11 -17.74
CA PRO A 144 -21.10 48.18 -17.18
C PRO A 144 -21.43 46.99 -18.10
N LYS A 145 -22.05 45.97 -17.47
CA LYS A 145 -22.66 44.79 -18.07
C LYS A 145 -23.60 45.16 -19.22
N ARG A 146 -23.36 44.60 -20.42
CA ARG A 146 -24.31 44.60 -21.53
C ARG A 146 -24.97 43.23 -21.68
N GLY A 147 -26.30 43.28 -21.64
CA GLY A 147 -27.21 42.15 -21.81
C GLY A 147 -27.23 41.60 -23.23
N ARG A 148 -27.71 40.37 -23.31
CA ARG A 148 -27.88 39.53 -24.49
C ARG A 148 -29.30 39.73 -25.06
N PRO A 149 -29.47 40.10 -26.34
CA PRO A 149 -30.79 40.06 -26.96
C PRO A 149 -31.09 38.69 -27.59
N LYS A 150 -32.34 38.25 -27.41
CA LYS A 150 -33.04 37.18 -28.14
C LYS A 150 -33.90 37.83 -29.23
N ALA A 151 -33.90 37.26 -30.43
CA ALA A 151 -34.94 37.36 -31.46
C ALA A 151 -34.73 36.14 -32.40
N SER A 152 -35.68 35.20 -32.56
CA SER A 152 -36.87 35.20 -33.44
C SER A 152 -36.58 35.65 -34.88
N ALA A 153 -37.17 35.14 -35.96
CA ALA A 153 -37.95 33.98 -36.36
C ALA A 153 -38.23 34.20 -37.88
N ALA A 154 -38.32 33.12 -38.67
CA ALA A 154 -39.05 32.96 -39.95
C ALA A 154 -38.76 33.89 -41.16
N LEU A 155 -38.40 33.31 -42.32
CA LEU A 155 -39.27 33.16 -43.52
C LEU A 155 -38.50 32.71 -44.80
N ASP A 156 -39.07 31.69 -45.43
CA ASP A 156 -39.12 31.24 -46.84
C ASP A 156 -38.15 31.74 -47.92
N ARG A 157 -37.58 30.76 -48.67
CA ARG A 157 -37.68 30.61 -50.14
C ARG A 157 -36.97 29.33 -50.65
N GLU A 158 -37.68 28.54 -51.47
CA GLU A 158 -37.21 27.39 -52.27
C GLU A 158 -36.38 27.83 -53.53
N PRO A 159 -36.03 26.93 -54.50
CA PRO A 159 -35.10 25.80 -54.40
C PRO A 159 -34.02 25.87 -55.52
N LYS A 160 -32.86 25.19 -55.40
CA LYS A 160 -32.02 24.84 -56.56
C LYS A 160 -30.97 23.75 -56.28
N ALA A 161 -31.18 22.61 -56.93
CA ALA A 161 -30.24 21.62 -57.51
C ALA A 161 -29.22 20.84 -56.62
N PRO A 162 -28.85 19.61 -57.03
CA PRO A 162 -28.39 18.56 -56.12
C PRO A 162 -26.86 18.37 -56.13
N ALA A 163 -26.25 18.29 -54.95
CA ALA A 163 -24.84 17.91 -54.81
C ALA A 163 -24.68 16.65 -53.95
N ARG A 164 -24.49 15.53 -54.66
CA ARG A 164 -23.72 14.32 -54.29
C ARG A 164 -23.31 14.19 -52.82
N ARG A 165 -24.12 13.46 -52.04
CA ARG A 165 -23.75 12.96 -50.71
C ARG A 165 -23.25 11.52 -50.85
N GLY A 166 -21.94 11.36 -51.00
CA GLY A 166 -21.28 10.06 -50.88
C GLY A 166 -21.32 9.58 -49.43
N LEU A 167 -22.29 8.73 -49.10
CA LEU A 167 -22.33 7.97 -47.85
C LEU A 167 -21.19 6.95 -47.87
N ARG A 168 -20.12 7.21 -47.10
CA ARG A 168 -19.16 6.17 -46.73
C ARG A 168 -19.86 5.19 -45.78
N PRO A 169 -19.92 3.89 -46.09
CA PRO A 169 -20.44 2.90 -45.16
C PRO A 169 -19.46 2.77 -44.00
N THR A 170 -19.83 3.30 -42.84
CA THR A 170 -19.19 2.92 -41.58
C THR A 170 -19.57 1.48 -41.29
N LYS A 171 -18.68 0.55 -41.66
CA LYS A 171 -18.77 -0.88 -41.33
C LYS A 171 -18.71 -0.99 -39.80
N ALA A 172 -19.88 -0.97 -39.16
CA ALA A 172 -20.02 -1.24 -37.74
C ALA A 172 -19.58 -2.70 -37.54
N ILE A 173 -18.43 -2.87 -36.89
CA ILE A 173 -18.03 -4.16 -36.33
C ILE A 173 -18.98 -4.38 -35.15
N ALA A 174 -20.14 -4.97 -35.42
CA ALA A 174 -20.99 -5.56 -34.41
C ALA A 174 -20.17 -6.71 -33.81
N SER A 175 -19.49 -6.44 -32.70
CA SER A 175 -18.97 -7.51 -31.85
C SER A 175 -20.18 -8.28 -31.36
N GLU A 176 -20.37 -9.48 -31.88
CA GLU A 176 -21.37 -10.43 -31.37
C GLU A 176 -21.23 -10.47 -29.85
N SER A 177 -22.28 -10.01 -29.16
CA SER A 177 -22.40 -10.16 -27.72
C SER A 177 -22.23 -11.66 -27.43
N PRO A 178 -21.27 -12.09 -26.60
CA PRO A 178 -21.15 -13.51 -26.27
C PRO A 178 -22.51 -14.01 -25.82
N VAL A 179 -23.02 -15.04 -26.49
CA VAL A 179 -24.30 -15.66 -26.20
C VAL A 179 -24.26 -16.08 -24.74
N GLU A 180 -24.98 -15.34 -23.89
CA GLU A 180 -25.05 -15.57 -22.45
C GLU A 180 -25.84 -16.86 -22.26
N GLU A 181 -25.12 -17.98 -22.19
CA GLU A 181 -25.67 -19.30 -21.99
C GLU A 181 -26.53 -19.25 -20.72
N LYS A 182 -27.84 -19.45 -20.88
CA LYS A 182 -28.79 -19.33 -19.76
C LYS A 182 -28.38 -20.34 -18.70
N LEU A 183 -27.83 -19.83 -17.60
CA LEU A 183 -27.40 -20.66 -16.47
C LEU A 183 -28.58 -21.54 -16.04
N ASP A 184 -28.34 -22.84 -15.87
CA ASP A 184 -29.34 -23.78 -15.38
C ASP A 184 -29.94 -23.27 -14.06
N GLN A 185 -31.27 -23.27 -13.96
CA GLN A 185 -32.00 -22.83 -12.77
C GLN A 185 -31.52 -23.55 -11.50
N LYS A 186 -31.12 -24.82 -11.63
CA LYS A 186 -30.56 -25.60 -10.51
C LYS A 186 -29.23 -25.01 -10.01
N VAL A 187 -28.37 -24.54 -10.91
CA VAL A 187 -27.10 -23.90 -10.57
C VAL A 187 -27.36 -22.57 -9.86
N MET A 188 -28.28 -21.76 -10.37
CA MET A 188 -28.65 -20.49 -9.74
C MET A 188 -29.24 -20.69 -8.33
N ALA A 189 -30.12 -21.67 -8.15
CA ALA A 189 -30.66 -22.02 -6.83
C ALA A 189 -29.57 -22.46 -5.85
N LYS A 190 -28.60 -23.26 -6.31
CA LYS A 190 -27.43 -23.66 -5.51
C LYS A 190 -26.57 -22.45 -5.11
N LEU A 191 -26.33 -21.51 -6.03
CA LEU A 191 -25.59 -20.28 -5.77
C LEU A 191 -26.30 -19.39 -4.74
N LEU A 192 -27.60 -19.15 -4.90
CA LEU A 192 -28.39 -18.35 -3.95
C LEU A 192 -28.39 -18.97 -2.55
N ARG A 193 -28.46 -20.30 -2.45
CA ARG A 193 -28.31 -21.00 -1.16
C ARG A 193 -26.95 -20.76 -0.51
N GLN A 194 -25.87 -20.65 -1.30
CA GLN A 194 -24.54 -20.31 -0.81
C GLN A 194 -24.38 -18.84 -0.39
N MET A 195 -25.34 -17.97 -0.73
CA MET A 195 -25.35 -16.56 -0.33
C MET A 195 -26.32 -16.26 0.82
N LYS A 196 -26.89 -17.28 1.46
CA LYS A 196 -27.78 -17.13 2.62
C LYS A 196 -26.97 -17.02 3.91
N TYR A 197 -27.24 -16.00 4.72
CA TYR A 197 -26.67 -15.81 6.05
C TYR A 197 -27.79 -15.49 7.03
N GLU A 198 -27.68 -16.00 8.26
CA GLU A 198 -28.74 -15.85 9.26
C GLU A 198 -28.89 -14.42 9.77
N HIS A 199 -27.79 -13.67 9.82
CA HIS A 199 -27.77 -12.26 10.24
C HIS A 199 -28.07 -11.28 9.11
N LEU A 200 -28.22 -11.76 7.87
CA LEU A 200 -28.46 -10.92 6.70
C LEU A 200 -29.87 -11.11 6.16
N PRO A 201 -30.48 -10.06 5.59
CA PRO A 201 -31.76 -10.21 4.92
C PRO A 201 -31.62 -11.13 3.69
N PRO A 202 -32.75 -11.60 3.12
CA PRO A 202 -32.79 -12.28 1.83
C PRO A 202 -32.00 -11.54 0.75
N ARG A 203 -31.39 -12.30 -0.17
CA ARG A 203 -30.40 -11.78 -1.14
C ARG A 203 -30.97 -10.72 -2.09
N ASP A 204 -32.26 -10.79 -2.38
CA ASP A 204 -33.05 -9.85 -3.18
C ASP A 204 -33.23 -8.49 -2.49
N GLU A 205 -33.24 -8.46 -1.15
CA GLU A 205 -33.34 -7.22 -0.37
C GLU A 205 -31.99 -6.51 -0.17
N TRP A 206 -30.88 -7.14 -0.56
CA TRP A 206 -29.54 -6.57 -0.31
C TRP A 206 -29.30 -5.23 -1.00
N LYS A 207 -29.95 -4.95 -2.13
CA LYS A 207 -29.84 -3.65 -2.80
C LYS A 207 -30.41 -2.52 -1.94
N THR A 208 -31.45 -2.82 -1.17
CA THR A 208 -32.09 -1.89 -0.23
C THR A 208 -31.29 -1.81 1.07
N ALA A 209 -30.86 -2.96 1.61
CA ALA A 209 -30.10 -3.01 2.86
C ALA A 209 -28.67 -2.44 2.74
N PHE A 210 -28.05 -2.60 1.57
CA PHE A 210 -26.67 -2.19 1.28
C PHE A 210 -26.66 -1.35 0.00
N PRO A 211 -27.25 -0.14 0.03
CA PRO A 211 -27.37 0.69 -1.16
C PRO A 211 -25.98 1.05 -1.65
N ASN A 212 -25.70 0.94 -2.95
CA ASN A 212 -24.35 1.11 -3.54
C ASN A 212 -24.23 2.39 -4.41
N SER A 213 -25.13 3.35 -4.21
CA SER A 213 -25.14 4.61 -4.97
C SER A 213 -23.99 5.52 -4.51
N LYS A 214 -23.63 6.50 -5.36
CA LYS A 214 -22.58 7.49 -5.05
C LYS A 214 -22.84 8.32 -3.80
N GLN A 215 -24.08 8.36 -3.31
CA GLN A 215 -24.47 9.10 -2.11
C GLN A 215 -24.13 8.35 -0.82
N HIS A 216 -23.80 7.07 -0.90
CA HIS A 216 -23.54 6.23 0.27
C HIS A 216 -22.04 5.92 0.43
N GLN A 217 -21.61 5.74 1.69
CA GLN A 217 -20.24 5.36 2.06
C GLN A 217 -19.84 3.95 1.55
N THR A 218 -20.83 3.15 1.18
CA THR A 218 -20.74 1.86 0.51
C THR A 218 -20.36 1.97 -0.98
N SER A 219 -20.32 3.18 -1.55
CA SER A 219 -19.90 3.38 -2.93
C SER A 219 -18.50 2.79 -3.13
N TYR A 220 -18.32 2.00 -4.20
CA TYR A 220 -17.07 1.27 -4.52
C TYR A 220 -16.64 0.19 -3.52
N ARG A 221 -17.46 -0.06 -2.49
CA ARG A 221 -17.32 -1.24 -1.63
C ARG A 221 -17.98 -2.43 -2.31
N TYR A 222 -17.39 -3.58 -2.10
CA TYR A 222 -17.96 -4.87 -2.43
C TYR A 222 -17.66 -5.80 -1.26
N PHE A 223 -18.34 -6.93 -1.22
CA PHE A 223 -17.97 -8.03 -0.35
C PHE A 223 -18.20 -9.36 -1.05
N VAL A 224 -17.38 -10.36 -0.70
CA VAL A 224 -17.56 -11.74 -1.13
C VAL A 224 -18.83 -12.26 -0.48
N SER A 225 -19.82 -12.64 -1.29
CA SER A 225 -21.14 -13.06 -0.85
C SER A 225 -21.30 -14.58 -0.84
N ASN A 226 -20.50 -15.30 -1.63
CA ASN A 226 -20.61 -16.75 -1.77
C ASN A 226 -19.80 -17.50 -0.70
N ARG A 227 -20.45 -18.32 0.14
CA ARG A 227 -19.81 -19.12 1.18
C ARG A 227 -18.74 -20.08 0.66
N ALA A 228 -18.94 -20.70 -0.51
CA ALA A 228 -17.93 -21.60 -1.08
C ALA A 228 -16.67 -20.83 -1.45
N THR A 229 -16.81 -19.65 -2.05
CA THR A 229 -15.69 -18.74 -2.34
C THR A 229 -15.00 -18.27 -1.06
N ILE A 230 -15.75 -17.95 0.00
CA ILE A 230 -15.18 -17.56 1.29
C ILE A 230 -14.36 -18.71 1.89
N LYS A 231 -14.94 -19.91 1.99
CA LYS A 231 -14.25 -21.08 2.57
C LYS A 231 -12.95 -21.39 1.84
N ASP A 232 -13.02 -21.30 0.52
CA ASP A 232 -11.87 -21.46 -0.34
C ASP A 232 -10.79 -20.40 -0.08
N ILE A 233 -11.14 -19.11 -0.06
CA ILE A 233 -10.22 -18.02 0.29
C ILE A 233 -9.60 -18.22 1.69
N VAL A 234 -10.43 -18.61 2.66
CA VAL A 234 -10.00 -18.84 4.05
C VAL A 234 -8.97 -19.95 4.16
N SER A 235 -9.05 -20.98 3.30
CA SER A 235 -8.06 -22.07 3.28
C SER A 235 -6.63 -21.59 2.98
N HIS A 236 -6.48 -20.45 2.29
CA HIS A 236 -5.19 -19.88 1.92
C HIS A 236 -4.62 -18.88 2.94
N LEU A 237 -5.40 -18.47 3.96
CA LEU A 237 -4.94 -17.49 4.95
C LEU A 237 -3.84 -18.01 5.88
N GLY A 238 -3.59 -19.32 5.89
CA GLY A 238 -2.58 -19.93 6.76
C GLY A 238 -2.98 -19.89 8.23
N ILE A 239 -4.27 -20.10 8.53
CA ILE A 239 -4.79 -20.22 9.90
C ILE A 239 -4.12 -21.41 10.62
N GLN A 240 -3.99 -22.53 9.93
CA GLN A 240 -3.37 -23.77 10.42
C GLN A 240 -1.89 -23.88 10.03
N ASP A 241 -1.21 -22.77 9.74
CA ASP A 241 0.20 -22.79 9.32
C ASP A 241 1.07 -23.40 10.44
N PRO A 242 1.90 -24.44 10.16
CA PRO A 242 2.74 -25.07 11.18
C PRO A 242 3.68 -24.10 11.91
N GLN A 243 4.08 -22.99 11.28
CA GLN A 243 4.91 -21.96 11.92
C GLN A 243 4.23 -21.30 13.14
N ARG A 244 2.91 -21.47 13.30
CA ARG A 244 2.13 -20.97 14.43
C ARG A 244 2.09 -21.95 15.61
N LYS A 245 2.68 -23.15 15.48
CA LYS A 245 2.78 -24.16 16.55
C LYS A 245 1.42 -24.51 17.21
N GLY A 246 0.35 -24.50 16.42
CA GLY A 246 -1.01 -24.78 16.91
C GLY A 246 -1.64 -23.68 17.75
N GLN A 247 -1.01 -22.50 17.86
CA GLN A 247 -1.64 -21.34 18.48
C GLN A 247 -2.89 -20.93 17.70
N LYS A 248 -3.95 -20.58 18.44
CA LYS A 248 -5.13 -19.98 17.81
C LYS A 248 -4.79 -18.62 17.23
N VAL A 249 -5.54 -18.22 16.22
CA VAL A 249 -5.31 -16.95 15.52
C VAL A 249 -6.40 -15.94 15.82
N THR A 250 -5.98 -14.67 15.88
CA THR A 250 -6.89 -13.53 15.84
C THR A 250 -6.90 -12.92 14.46
N ILE A 251 -8.07 -12.81 13.85
CA ILE A 251 -8.24 -12.19 12.54
C ILE A 251 -8.64 -10.72 12.74
N ILE A 252 -7.85 -9.80 12.21
CA ILE A 252 -8.25 -8.40 12.08
C ILE A 252 -8.79 -8.23 10.66
N GLU A 253 -10.09 -7.98 10.55
CA GLU A 253 -10.79 -7.88 9.27
C GLU A 253 -11.04 -6.41 8.91
N GLY A 254 -10.28 -5.90 7.93
CA GLY A 254 -10.47 -4.57 7.35
C GLY A 254 -11.56 -4.58 6.28
N TYR A 255 -12.53 -3.68 6.39
CA TYR A 255 -13.66 -3.59 5.45
C TYR A 255 -14.50 -4.88 5.36
N PRO A 256 -14.97 -5.44 6.48
CA PRO A 256 -15.71 -6.69 6.53
C PRO A 256 -17.04 -6.64 5.78
N GLY A 257 -17.56 -5.43 5.50
CA GLY A 257 -18.90 -5.27 4.96
C GLY A 257 -19.91 -5.82 5.96
N PRO A 258 -20.94 -6.57 5.51
CA PRO A 258 -21.95 -7.10 6.41
C PRO A 258 -21.48 -8.33 7.22
N GLY A 259 -20.18 -8.68 7.21
CA GLY A 259 -19.63 -9.76 8.04
C GLY A 259 -19.76 -11.16 7.43
N THR A 260 -19.69 -11.30 6.12
CA THR A 260 -19.77 -12.62 5.46
C THR A 260 -18.55 -13.49 5.79
N PHE A 261 -17.33 -12.94 5.71
CA PHE A 261 -16.11 -13.62 6.15
C PHE A 261 -16.12 -13.90 7.65
N ALA A 262 -16.38 -12.88 8.50
CA ALA A 262 -16.51 -13.06 9.94
C ALA A 262 -17.42 -14.25 10.31
N SER A 263 -18.58 -14.38 9.66
CA SER A 263 -19.53 -15.48 9.94
C SER A 263 -18.98 -16.88 9.62
N GLU A 264 -18.06 -17.01 8.65
CA GLU A 264 -17.40 -18.28 8.33
C GLU A 264 -16.14 -18.51 9.16
N LEU A 265 -15.35 -17.46 9.40
CA LEU A 265 -14.13 -17.52 10.20
C LEU A 265 -14.42 -17.95 11.64
N LEU A 266 -15.49 -17.45 12.25
CA LEU A 266 -15.83 -17.74 13.65
C LEU A 266 -16.20 -19.21 13.90
N LYS A 267 -16.55 -19.95 12.84
CA LYS A 267 -16.84 -21.39 12.88
C LYS A 267 -15.58 -22.26 12.93
N ILE A 268 -14.41 -21.68 12.65
CA ILE A 268 -13.13 -22.39 12.64
C ILE A 268 -12.60 -22.44 14.08
N PRO A 269 -12.33 -23.63 14.65
CA PRO A 269 -11.93 -23.75 16.05
C PRO A 269 -10.57 -23.12 16.36
N GLU A 270 -9.69 -23.05 15.36
CA GLU A 270 -8.39 -22.38 15.43
C GLU A 270 -8.49 -20.86 15.38
N VAL A 271 -9.65 -20.29 15.01
CA VAL A 271 -9.90 -18.85 15.10
C VAL A 271 -10.41 -18.52 16.50
N GLU A 272 -9.58 -17.84 17.28
CA GLU A 272 -9.90 -17.37 18.62
C GLU A 272 -10.89 -16.20 18.56
N LYS A 273 -10.57 -15.19 17.75
CA LYS A 273 -11.31 -13.94 17.68
C LYS A 273 -11.27 -13.34 16.28
N VAL A 274 -12.34 -12.65 15.88
CA VAL A 274 -12.41 -11.79 14.70
C VAL A 274 -12.68 -10.36 15.16
N ILE A 275 -11.85 -9.40 14.73
CA ILE A 275 -12.00 -7.99 15.04
C ILE A 275 -12.29 -7.23 13.75
N ALA A 276 -13.53 -6.79 13.59
CA ALA A 276 -14.05 -6.10 12.43
C ALA A 276 -13.77 -4.58 12.48
N LEU A 277 -13.04 -4.05 11.49
CA LEU A 277 -12.80 -2.61 11.31
C LEU A 277 -13.77 -2.06 10.25
N GLU A 278 -14.90 -1.49 10.69
CA GLU A 278 -15.96 -0.99 9.81
C GLU A 278 -16.53 0.34 10.29
N ALA A 279 -16.57 1.34 9.41
CA ALA A 279 -17.18 2.64 9.71
C ALA A 279 -18.62 2.78 9.20
N THR A 280 -19.05 1.92 8.25
CA THR A 280 -20.32 2.08 7.56
C THR A 280 -21.50 1.63 8.43
N PRO A 281 -22.46 2.51 8.77
CA PRO A 281 -23.55 2.18 9.71
C PRO A 281 -24.37 0.94 9.31
N CYS A 282 -24.79 0.82 8.04
CA CYS A 282 -25.60 -0.32 7.59
C CYS A 282 -24.87 -1.67 7.69
N TYR A 283 -23.54 -1.67 7.61
CA TYR A 283 -22.73 -2.87 7.81
C TYR A 283 -22.51 -3.17 9.30
N LEU A 284 -22.25 -2.14 10.11
CA LEU A 284 -22.14 -2.26 11.56
C LEU A 284 -23.41 -2.84 12.21
N GLU A 285 -24.59 -2.45 11.73
CA GLU A 285 -25.86 -3.04 12.20
C GLU A 285 -25.93 -4.55 11.98
N LYS A 286 -25.45 -5.04 10.83
CA LYS A 286 -25.43 -6.48 10.54
C LYS A 286 -24.36 -7.22 11.32
N LEU A 287 -23.20 -6.60 11.56
CA LEU A 287 -22.17 -7.17 12.43
C LEU A 287 -22.65 -7.31 13.89
N LYS A 288 -23.39 -6.31 14.40
CA LYS A 288 -24.03 -6.42 15.73
C LYS A 288 -25.05 -7.55 15.77
N LEU A 289 -25.88 -7.69 14.74
CA LEU A 289 -26.84 -8.78 14.67
C LEU A 289 -26.15 -10.15 14.64
N LEU A 290 -25.05 -10.29 13.88
CA LEU A 290 -24.21 -11.49 13.90
C LEU A 290 -23.67 -11.77 15.31
N GLN A 291 -23.15 -10.75 15.99
CA GLN A 291 -22.64 -10.87 17.36
C GLN A 291 -23.73 -11.35 18.33
N SER A 292 -24.92 -10.77 18.28
CA SER A 292 -26.06 -11.16 19.13
C SER A 292 -26.53 -12.59 18.84
N GLN A 293 -26.58 -13.00 17.57
CA GLN A 293 -26.94 -14.37 17.20
C GLN A 293 -25.92 -15.41 17.69
N LEU A 294 -24.63 -15.06 17.70
CA LEU A 294 -23.60 -15.93 18.26
C LEU A 294 -23.80 -16.12 19.77
N GLU A 295 -24.06 -15.02 20.49
CA GLU A 295 -24.35 -15.05 21.93
C GLU A 295 -25.60 -15.86 22.27
N GLU A 296 -26.67 -15.73 21.47
CA GLU A 296 -27.92 -16.48 21.64
C GLU A 296 -27.73 -17.99 21.40
N LYS A 297 -26.96 -18.36 20.37
CA LYS A 297 -26.67 -19.77 20.06
C LYS A 297 -25.82 -20.43 21.15
N ARG A 298 -24.83 -19.71 21.66
CA ARG A 298 -23.96 -20.18 22.74
C ARG A 298 -23.44 -18.99 23.55
N PRO A 299 -23.82 -18.88 24.83
CA PRO A 299 -23.33 -17.81 25.70
C PRO A 299 -21.80 -17.71 25.69
N GLY A 300 -21.29 -16.50 25.50
CA GLY A 300 -19.87 -16.20 25.36
C GLY A 300 -19.33 -16.21 23.92
N GLU A 301 -19.99 -16.86 22.94
CA GLU A 301 -19.50 -16.83 21.55
C GLU A 301 -19.62 -15.45 20.91
N GLY A 302 -20.50 -14.57 21.41
CA GLY A 302 -20.56 -13.17 20.98
C GLY A 302 -19.24 -12.41 21.25
N GLN A 303 -18.46 -12.83 22.26
CA GLN A 303 -17.16 -12.22 22.59
C GLN A 303 -16.07 -12.57 21.57
N LYS A 304 -16.27 -13.59 20.73
CA LYS A 304 -15.33 -13.93 19.65
C LYS A 304 -15.40 -12.91 18.49
N LEU A 305 -16.47 -12.13 18.38
CA LEU A 305 -16.60 -11.06 17.39
C LEU A 305 -16.50 -9.70 18.08
N ASP A 306 -15.46 -8.96 17.77
CA ASP A 306 -15.25 -7.59 18.23
C ASP A 306 -15.40 -6.61 17.06
N MET A 307 -15.76 -5.37 17.36
CA MET A 307 -15.94 -4.31 16.35
C MET A 307 -15.20 -3.03 16.76
N VAL A 308 -14.52 -2.43 15.80
CA VAL A 308 -13.97 -1.08 15.85
C VAL A 308 -14.72 -0.26 14.81
N LYS A 309 -15.44 0.78 15.24
CA LYS A 309 -16.39 1.55 14.41
C LYS A 309 -15.69 2.61 13.55
N GLU A 310 -14.55 2.24 12.97
CA GLU A 310 -13.71 3.14 12.19
C GLU A 310 -13.19 2.45 10.93
N SER A 311 -12.64 3.24 10.01
CA SER A 311 -12.16 2.76 8.73
C SER A 311 -10.76 2.17 8.86
N ALA A 312 -10.54 0.98 8.29
CA ALA A 312 -9.20 0.37 8.23
C ALA A 312 -8.15 1.23 7.50
N TYR A 313 -8.54 2.28 6.77
CA TYR A 313 -7.62 3.25 6.17
C TYR A 313 -6.97 4.20 7.19
N MET A 314 -7.64 4.49 8.30
CA MET A 314 -7.14 5.47 9.27
C MET A 314 -6.15 4.82 10.23
N TRP A 315 -4.99 5.45 10.44
CA TRP A 315 -3.99 4.95 11.39
C TRP A 315 -4.53 4.93 12.83
N ASP A 316 -5.34 5.93 13.20
CA ASP A 316 -5.94 6.05 14.54
C ASP A 316 -6.83 4.86 14.90
N THR A 317 -7.42 4.19 13.91
CA THR A 317 -8.21 2.97 14.13
C THR A 317 -7.39 1.86 14.77
N TYR A 318 -6.10 1.77 14.45
CA TYR A 318 -5.21 0.78 15.05
C TYR A 318 -4.69 1.22 16.42
N THR A 319 -4.54 2.52 16.64
CA THR A 319 -4.30 3.09 17.98
C THR A 319 -5.47 2.75 18.90
N GLN A 320 -6.70 2.94 18.43
CA GLN A 320 -7.94 2.61 19.15
C GLN A 320 -8.08 1.10 19.38
N LEU A 321 -7.75 0.28 18.38
CA LEU A 321 -7.75 -1.18 18.49
C LEU A 321 -6.89 -1.65 19.68
N VAL A 322 -5.70 -1.07 19.83
CA VAL A 322 -4.75 -1.41 20.90
C VAL A 322 -5.21 -0.80 22.23
N SER A 323 -5.54 0.49 22.26
CA SER A 323 -5.92 1.19 23.49
C SER A 323 -7.24 0.72 24.08
N SER A 324 -8.13 0.14 23.27
CA SER A 324 -9.37 -0.47 23.75
C SER A 324 -9.19 -1.89 24.31
N GLY A 325 -7.96 -2.41 24.35
CA GLY A 325 -7.64 -3.72 24.92
C GLY A 325 -8.17 -4.90 24.09
N LYS A 326 -8.59 -4.68 22.84
CA LYS A 326 -9.16 -5.73 21.99
C LYS A 326 -8.16 -6.81 21.59
N LEU A 327 -6.86 -6.52 21.73
CA LEU A 327 -5.75 -7.45 21.51
C LEU A 327 -5.14 -7.97 22.82
N ALA A 328 -5.66 -7.59 23.99
CA ALA A 328 -5.06 -7.93 25.29
C ALA A 328 -4.99 -9.45 25.56
N HIS A 329 -5.87 -10.24 24.95
CA HIS A 329 -5.86 -11.71 25.05
C HIS A 329 -4.64 -12.36 24.37
N LEU A 330 -3.93 -11.62 23.53
CA LEU A 330 -2.68 -12.06 22.88
C LEU A 330 -1.44 -11.81 23.74
N ASN A 331 -1.57 -11.13 24.88
CA ASN A 331 -0.46 -10.93 25.80
C ASN A 331 0.12 -12.28 26.21
N ASN A 332 1.45 -12.36 26.26
CA ASN A 332 2.21 -13.58 26.57
C ASN A 332 2.13 -14.68 25.49
N GLN A 333 1.71 -14.38 24.26
CA GLN A 333 1.77 -15.37 23.15
C GLN A 333 3.02 -15.27 22.27
N VAL A 334 3.71 -14.13 22.29
CA VAL A 334 4.89 -13.87 21.44
C VAL A 334 6.06 -13.46 22.32
N SER A 335 7.15 -14.23 22.26
CA SER A 335 8.44 -13.94 22.91
C SER A 335 9.34 -13.09 22.01
N THR A 336 10.14 -12.22 22.62
CA THR A 336 11.29 -11.58 22.01
C THR A 336 12.57 -12.35 22.35
N SER A 337 13.66 -12.08 21.63
CA SER A 337 14.96 -12.75 21.84
C SER A 337 15.54 -12.50 23.23
N ASP A 338 15.15 -11.39 23.87
CA ASP A 338 15.55 -11.04 25.24
C ASP A 338 14.76 -11.80 26.32
N GLY A 339 13.83 -12.68 25.92
CA GLY A 339 12.95 -13.42 26.83
C GLY A 339 11.75 -12.61 27.35
N ASN A 340 11.60 -11.36 26.90
CA ASN A 340 10.42 -10.55 27.21
C ASN A 340 9.23 -10.97 26.35
N MET A 341 8.02 -10.67 26.81
CA MET A 341 6.79 -10.91 26.04
C MET A 341 6.35 -9.63 25.34
N VAL A 342 5.84 -9.75 24.12
CA VAL A 342 5.25 -8.62 23.38
C VAL A 342 3.95 -8.19 24.07
N ASP A 343 3.85 -6.90 24.39
CA ASP A 343 2.65 -6.27 24.94
C ASP A 343 1.73 -5.79 23.81
N PHE A 344 0.50 -6.29 23.79
CA PHE A 344 -0.54 -5.93 22.81
C PHE A 344 -1.46 -4.80 23.29
N THR A 345 -1.17 -4.19 24.44
CA THR A 345 -2.00 -3.15 25.07
C THR A 345 -1.40 -1.74 24.96
N THR A 346 -0.12 -1.62 24.60
CA THR A 346 0.57 -0.34 24.47
C THR A 346 0.88 0.02 23.02
N ASN A 347 0.90 1.33 22.75
CA ASN A 347 1.38 1.87 21.48
C ASN A 347 2.88 2.22 21.49
N ASP A 348 3.52 2.29 22.67
CA ASP A 348 4.86 2.84 22.87
C ASP A 348 5.99 1.82 22.62
N PHE A 349 5.69 0.73 21.92
CA PHE A 349 6.63 -0.35 21.70
C PHE A 349 7.64 -0.01 20.58
N ILE A 350 8.92 0.05 20.95
CA ILE A 350 10.02 0.10 19.99
C ILE A 350 10.22 -1.32 19.45
N ALA A 351 9.87 -1.54 18.19
CA ALA A 351 10.01 -2.84 17.58
C ALA A 351 11.50 -3.23 17.47
N PRO A 352 11.89 -4.45 17.89
CA PRO A 352 13.25 -4.93 17.67
C PRO A 352 13.49 -5.15 16.17
N ASP A 353 14.73 -5.41 15.76
CA ASP A 353 15.03 -5.64 14.34
C ASP A 353 14.36 -6.91 13.79
N HIS A 354 14.42 -7.14 12.47
CA HIS A 354 13.82 -8.34 11.87
C HIS A 354 14.53 -9.64 12.25
N SER A 355 15.70 -9.62 12.89
CA SER A 355 16.38 -10.85 13.36
C SER A 355 15.76 -11.41 14.64
N ASP A 356 15.00 -10.59 15.38
CA ASP A 356 14.37 -10.97 16.63
C ASP A 356 13.39 -12.15 16.50
N GLU A 357 13.31 -12.99 17.54
CA GLU A 357 12.44 -14.17 17.59
C GLU A 357 10.96 -13.83 17.31
N SER A 358 10.48 -12.68 17.79
CA SER A 358 9.10 -12.23 17.55
C SER A 358 8.79 -12.03 16.06
N TRP A 359 9.81 -11.81 15.22
CA TRP A 359 9.69 -11.68 13.78
C TRP A 359 9.90 -13.00 13.02
N GLN A 360 10.79 -13.85 13.52
CA GLN A 360 11.16 -15.08 12.80
C GLN A 360 9.95 -16.03 12.63
N ASN A 361 9.05 -16.04 13.61
CA ASN A 361 7.80 -16.80 13.58
C ASN A 361 6.62 -15.97 13.07
N LEU A 362 5.58 -16.64 12.55
CA LEU A 362 4.34 -15.95 12.20
C LEU A 362 3.63 -15.47 13.46
N SER A 363 3.24 -14.19 13.49
CA SER A 363 2.45 -13.61 14.57
C SER A 363 1.09 -14.30 14.67
N PRO A 364 0.48 -14.52 15.86
CA PRO A 364 -0.88 -15.08 16.00
C PRO A 364 -1.98 -14.21 15.37
N ILE A 365 -1.62 -13.03 14.86
CA ILE A 365 -2.50 -12.16 14.10
C ILE A 365 -2.45 -12.50 12.60
N ILE A 366 -3.62 -12.49 11.96
CA ILE A 366 -3.79 -12.42 10.51
C ILE A 366 -4.59 -11.16 10.19
N PHE A 367 -4.14 -10.39 9.20
CA PHE A 367 -4.91 -9.26 8.69
C PHE A 367 -5.57 -9.65 7.37
N LEU A 368 -6.89 -9.57 7.30
CA LEU A 368 -7.68 -9.84 6.10
C LEU A 368 -8.39 -8.56 5.67
N ALA A 369 -8.33 -8.18 4.39
CA ALA A 369 -9.12 -7.06 3.91
C ALA A 369 -9.74 -7.26 2.53
N GLN A 370 -10.96 -6.76 2.38
CA GLN A 370 -11.64 -6.61 1.09
C GLN A 370 -11.43 -5.18 0.61
N LEU A 371 -10.33 -4.96 -0.13
CA LEU A 371 -9.88 -3.61 -0.46
C LEU A 371 -10.90 -2.90 -1.34
N PRO A 372 -11.40 -1.71 -0.95
CA PRO A 372 -12.29 -0.91 -1.80
C PRO A 372 -11.70 -0.74 -3.19
N ASN A 373 -12.53 -0.78 -4.24
CA ASN A 373 -12.04 -0.63 -5.62
C ASN A 373 -11.80 0.85 -5.97
N THR A 374 -10.91 1.48 -5.23
CA THR A 374 -10.54 2.89 -5.32
C THR A 374 -9.04 3.03 -5.12
N VAL A 375 -8.48 4.20 -5.44
CA VAL A 375 -7.08 4.52 -5.10
C VAL A 375 -6.81 4.39 -3.60
N TYR A 376 -7.79 4.55 -2.71
CA TYR A 376 -7.61 4.34 -1.27
C TYR A 376 -7.33 2.91 -0.89
N GLY A 377 -7.98 1.94 -1.55
CA GLY A 377 -7.69 0.52 -1.32
C GLY A 377 -6.23 0.21 -1.66
N GLU A 378 -5.74 0.76 -2.78
CA GLU A 378 -4.33 0.61 -3.19
C GLU A 378 -3.36 1.37 -2.29
N GLN A 379 -3.73 2.57 -1.83
CA GLN A 379 -2.94 3.36 -0.89
C GLN A 379 -2.82 2.65 0.46
N LEU A 380 -3.91 2.10 1.00
CA LEU A 380 -3.89 1.30 2.22
C LEU A 380 -2.95 0.10 2.06
N PHE A 381 -3.04 -0.63 0.96
CA PHE A 381 -2.14 -1.74 0.68
C PHE A 381 -0.67 -1.28 0.66
N ALA A 382 -0.36 -0.18 -0.03
CA ALA A 382 1.01 0.35 -0.11
C ALA A 382 1.52 0.81 1.26
N GLN A 383 0.68 1.47 2.06
CA GLN A 383 0.97 1.90 3.43
C GLN A 383 1.29 0.72 4.36
N ILE A 384 0.46 -0.32 4.33
CA ILE A 384 0.68 -1.56 5.09
C ILE A 384 1.99 -2.21 4.67
N VAL A 385 2.25 -2.36 3.38
CA VAL A 385 3.49 -3.00 2.91
C VAL A 385 4.73 -2.20 3.33
N ALA A 386 4.69 -0.86 3.23
CA ALA A 386 5.81 -0.01 3.66
C ALA A 386 6.09 -0.16 5.18
N ALA A 387 5.05 -0.35 5.99
CA ALA A 387 5.17 -0.54 7.44
C ALA A 387 5.97 -1.80 7.84
N ILE A 388 6.12 -2.78 6.94
CA ILE A 388 6.93 -4.00 7.18
C ILE A 388 8.40 -3.64 7.45
N ALA A 389 8.96 -2.71 6.67
CA ALA A 389 10.38 -2.37 6.72
C ALA A 389 10.80 -1.78 8.07
N SER A 390 9.95 -0.97 8.68
CA SER A 390 10.23 -0.33 9.97
C SER A 390 9.57 -1.06 11.15
N ARG A 391 8.91 -2.21 10.91
CA ARG A 391 8.10 -2.94 11.90
C ARG A 391 7.15 -2.04 12.69
N ILE A 392 6.56 -1.05 12.03
CA ILE A 392 5.55 -0.17 12.64
C ILE A 392 4.14 -0.76 12.45
N TRP A 393 3.10 -0.06 12.89
CA TRP A 393 1.71 -0.54 12.83
C TRP A 393 1.59 -1.88 13.58
N LEU A 394 0.89 -2.88 13.02
CA LEU A 394 0.74 -4.19 13.64
C LEU A 394 2.02 -5.05 13.55
N PHE A 395 2.97 -4.72 12.66
CA PHE A 395 4.24 -5.47 12.50
C PHE A 395 5.18 -5.35 13.70
N ARG A 396 4.89 -4.43 14.62
CA ARG A 396 5.55 -4.37 15.92
C ARG A 396 5.27 -5.64 16.75
N HIS A 397 4.13 -6.29 16.50
CA HIS A 397 3.72 -7.54 17.15
C HIS A 397 4.13 -8.82 16.41
N GLY A 398 5.11 -8.71 15.51
CA GLY A 398 5.69 -9.83 14.77
C GLY A 398 5.26 -9.90 13.32
N ARG A 399 5.52 -11.06 12.69
CA ARG A 399 5.37 -11.24 11.25
C ARG A 399 3.95 -11.65 10.87
N ILE A 400 3.11 -10.64 10.60
CA ILE A 400 1.68 -10.82 10.31
C ILE A 400 1.46 -11.25 8.87
N LYS A 401 0.74 -12.35 8.67
CA LYS A 401 0.27 -12.77 7.34
C LYS A 401 -0.92 -11.90 6.91
N LEU A 402 -0.86 -11.38 5.69
CA LEU A 402 -1.88 -10.52 5.12
C LEU A 402 -2.67 -11.26 4.04
N GLY A 403 -3.99 -11.10 4.02
CA GLY A 403 -4.88 -11.59 2.97
C GLY A 403 -5.66 -10.44 2.35
N PHE A 404 -5.71 -10.38 1.01
CA PHE A 404 -6.39 -9.32 0.29
C PHE A 404 -7.26 -9.85 -0.84
N VAL A 405 -8.55 -9.51 -0.78
CA VAL A 405 -9.41 -9.50 -1.96
C VAL A 405 -9.29 -8.12 -2.59
N CYS A 406 -8.85 -8.04 -3.85
CA CYS A 406 -8.53 -6.78 -4.49
C CYS A 406 -8.65 -6.83 -6.02
N GLY A 407 -8.42 -5.70 -6.69
CA GLY A 407 -8.45 -5.64 -8.15
C GLY A 407 -7.21 -6.30 -8.78
N GLU A 408 -7.41 -7.00 -9.89
CA GLU A 408 -6.36 -7.71 -10.65
C GLU A 408 -5.16 -6.82 -11.02
N SER A 409 -5.39 -5.54 -11.31
CA SER A 409 -4.33 -4.57 -11.62
C SER A 409 -3.35 -4.35 -10.47
N LEU A 410 -3.83 -4.44 -9.21
CA LEU A 410 -2.97 -4.36 -8.04
C LEU A 410 -2.05 -5.58 -7.97
N ALA A 411 -2.63 -6.78 -8.03
CA ALA A 411 -1.85 -8.02 -7.98
C ALA A 411 -0.84 -8.14 -9.15
N LYS A 412 -1.23 -7.77 -10.37
CA LYS A 412 -0.31 -7.73 -11.53
C LYS A 412 0.91 -6.86 -11.27
N ARG A 413 0.73 -5.69 -10.65
CA ARG A 413 1.85 -4.81 -10.29
C ARG A 413 2.69 -5.38 -9.14
N CYS A 414 2.06 -6.03 -8.15
CA CYS A 414 2.76 -6.67 -7.04
C CYS A 414 3.65 -7.84 -7.51
N LEU A 415 3.20 -8.59 -8.52
CA LEU A 415 3.93 -9.73 -9.09
C LEU A 415 4.88 -9.37 -10.24
N ALA A 416 4.85 -8.12 -10.73
CA ALA A 416 5.66 -7.70 -11.87
C ALA A 416 7.16 -7.83 -11.57
N GLU A 417 7.86 -8.66 -12.33
CA GLU A 417 9.30 -8.89 -12.19
C GLU A 417 10.13 -7.82 -12.94
N ALA A 418 11.45 -7.85 -12.72
CA ALA A 418 12.39 -7.05 -13.50
C ALA A 418 12.21 -7.32 -15.00
N GLY A 419 12.23 -6.26 -15.81
CA GLY A 419 11.99 -6.35 -17.26
C GLY A 419 10.54 -6.20 -17.70
N ASP A 420 9.53 -6.30 -16.81
CA ASP A 420 8.14 -6.01 -17.17
C ASP A 420 7.91 -4.50 -17.34
N LYS A 421 8.13 -4.02 -18.57
CA LYS A 421 7.98 -2.62 -18.96
C LYS A 421 6.55 -2.08 -18.81
N THR A 422 5.54 -2.93 -18.61
CA THR A 422 4.15 -2.50 -18.47
C THR A 422 3.83 -2.30 -17.00
N SER A 423 3.99 -3.36 -16.20
CA SER A 423 3.42 -3.44 -14.85
C SER A 423 4.45 -3.18 -13.74
N ARG A 424 5.76 -3.35 -14.03
CA ARG A 424 6.82 -3.08 -13.05
C ARG A 424 6.82 -1.61 -12.66
N GLY A 425 6.94 -1.37 -11.36
CA GLY A 425 6.96 -0.03 -10.79
C GLY A 425 7.36 -0.05 -9.32
N LYS A 426 7.30 1.13 -8.68
CA LYS A 426 7.64 1.30 -7.26
C LYS A 426 6.92 0.28 -6.38
N LEU A 427 5.60 0.18 -6.49
CA LEU A 427 4.80 -0.68 -5.62
C LEU A 427 5.25 -2.15 -5.68
N GLY A 428 5.36 -2.75 -6.86
CA GLY A 428 5.81 -4.14 -7.01
C GLY A 428 7.21 -4.38 -6.46
N THR A 429 8.11 -3.43 -6.71
CA THR A 429 9.49 -3.50 -6.20
C THR A 429 9.50 -3.44 -4.67
N THR A 430 8.77 -2.51 -4.06
CA THR A 430 8.64 -2.42 -2.59
C THR A 430 8.07 -3.71 -2.00
N VAL A 431 6.98 -4.22 -2.57
CA VAL A 431 6.32 -5.44 -2.08
C VAL A 431 7.29 -6.61 -2.13
N GLN A 432 7.94 -6.87 -3.26
CA GLN A 432 8.82 -8.03 -3.43
C GLN A 432 10.13 -7.92 -2.63
N CYS A 433 10.58 -6.70 -2.29
CA CYS A 433 11.71 -6.52 -1.37
C CYS A 433 11.35 -6.85 0.09
N LEU A 434 10.09 -6.66 0.49
CA LEU A 434 9.66 -6.77 1.88
C LEU A 434 8.87 -8.05 2.19
N ALA A 435 8.22 -8.65 1.19
CA ALA A 435 7.28 -9.74 1.36
C ALA A 435 7.25 -10.70 0.18
N ASP A 436 6.77 -11.92 0.44
CA ASP A 436 6.40 -12.92 -0.55
C ASP A 436 4.91 -12.76 -0.89
N VAL A 437 4.58 -12.80 -2.18
CA VAL A 437 3.21 -12.60 -2.68
C VAL A 437 2.75 -13.86 -3.39
N GLU A 438 1.57 -14.35 -3.03
CA GLU A 438 0.95 -15.50 -3.65
C GLU A 438 -0.47 -15.13 -4.09
N VAL A 439 -0.80 -15.40 -5.36
CA VAL A 439 -2.19 -15.26 -5.86
C VAL A 439 -2.85 -16.62 -5.81
N HIS A 440 -3.93 -16.71 -5.04
CA HIS A 440 -4.66 -17.96 -4.83
C HIS A 440 -5.88 -18.07 -5.73
N ARG A 441 -6.47 -16.93 -6.11
CA ARG A 441 -7.56 -16.87 -7.09
C ARG A 441 -7.34 -15.77 -8.10
N TYR A 442 -7.34 -16.15 -9.36
CA TYR A 442 -7.24 -15.21 -10.47
C TYR A 442 -8.62 -14.66 -10.90
N ALA A 443 -8.59 -13.57 -11.66
CA ALA A 443 -9.77 -12.87 -12.13
C ALA A 443 -10.80 -13.76 -12.84
N HIS A 444 -10.32 -14.72 -13.64
CA HIS A 444 -11.16 -15.60 -14.45
C HIS A 444 -11.88 -16.67 -13.62
N GLU A 445 -11.29 -17.11 -12.51
CA GLU A 445 -11.90 -18.07 -11.57
C GLU A 445 -13.00 -17.45 -10.71
N LEU A 446 -12.94 -16.12 -10.59
CA LEU A 446 -13.93 -15.30 -9.89
C LEU A 446 -14.94 -14.66 -10.86
N GLN A 447 -15.03 -15.19 -12.09
CA GLN A 447 -16.09 -14.88 -13.05
C GLN A 447 -17.17 -15.97 -13.09
N PRO A 448 -18.44 -15.59 -13.33
CA PRO A 448 -18.92 -14.22 -13.40
C PRO A 448 -18.98 -13.56 -12.01
N HIS A 449 -18.63 -12.27 -11.95
CA HIS A 449 -18.54 -11.50 -10.69
C HIS A 449 -19.77 -11.65 -9.77
N SER A 450 -20.99 -11.68 -10.33
CA SER A 450 -22.24 -11.82 -9.59
C SER A 450 -22.38 -13.13 -8.81
N HIS A 451 -21.62 -14.18 -9.15
CA HIS A 451 -21.62 -15.46 -8.44
C HIS A 451 -20.80 -15.44 -7.15
N HIS A 452 -19.92 -14.44 -7.00
CA HIS A 452 -18.96 -14.38 -5.90
C HIS A 452 -19.13 -13.14 -5.04
N PHE A 453 -19.60 -12.02 -5.61
CA PHE A 453 -19.57 -10.72 -4.96
C PHE A 453 -20.92 -10.01 -4.96
N PHE A 454 -21.08 -9.09 -4.01
CA PHE A 454 -22.10 -8.06 -4.01
C PHE A 454 -21.45 -6.67 -3.89
N PRO A 455 -21.93 -5.64 -4.63
CA PRO A 455 -23.01 -5.68 -5.61
C PRO A 455 -22.66 -6.51 -6.86
N PRO A 456 -23.64 -7.09 -7.57
CA PRO A 456 -23.38 -7.98 -8.71
C PRO A 456 -22.66 -7.26 -9.87
N THR A 457 -22.89 -5.96 -10.00
CA THR A 457 -22.15 -5.08 -10.91
C THR A 457 -21.21 -4.22 -10.08
N MET A 458 -19.90 -4.30 -10.33
CA MET A 458 -18.96 -3.37 -9.72
C MET A 458 -19.30 -1.95 -10.18
N THR A 459 -19.62 -1.08 -9.23
CA THR A 459 -19.62 0.35 -9.51
C THR A 459 -18.17 0.75 -9.73
N VAL A 460 -17.84 1.09 -10.98
CA VAL A 460 -16.52 1.58 -11.27
C VAL A 460 -16.49 3.07 -11.00
N GLY A 461 -15.51 3.53 -10.21
CA GLY A 461 -15.31 4.95 -9.88
C GLY A 461 -15.49 5.86 -11.10
N PRO A 462 -16.23 6.98 -11.01
CA PRO A 462 -16.25 7.96 -12.08
C PRO A 462 -14.80 8.37 -12.34
N ARG A 463 -14.34 8.27 -13.59
CA ARG A 463 -13.08 8.91 -13.99
C ARG A 463 -13.27 10.40 -13.74
N VAL A 464 -12.68 10.92 -12.66
CA VAL A 464 -12.85 12.33 -12.32
C VAL A 464 -12.12 13.15 -13.38
N THR A 465 -12.89 13.91 -14.16
CA THR A 465 -12.39 15.09 -14.85
C THR A 465 -12.26 16.20 -13.82
N VAL A 466 -11.14 16.26 -13.09
CA VAL A 466 -10.55 17.38 -12.29
C VAL A 466 -11.43 18.29 -11.38
N SER A 467 -12.76 18.32 -11.44
CA SER A 467 -13.59 19.26 -10.68
C SER A 467 -14.01 18.66 -9.34
N GLY A 468 -13.39 19.16 -8.27
CA GLY A 468 -13.52 18.67 -6.91
C GLY A 468 -14.87 18.95 -6.25
N THR A 469 -15.46 17.90 -5.67
CA THR A 469 -16.46 17.95 -4.57
C THR A 469 -16.69 16.57 -3.92
N SER A 470 -15.89 15.54 -4.22
CA SER A 470 -16.02 14.25 -3.53
C SER A 470 -15.46 14.39 -2.10
N LEU A 471 -16.28 14.07 -1.10
CA LEU A 471 -15.95 13.95 0.33
C LEU A 471 -14.74 13.04 0.64
N ILE A 472 -14.28 12.31 -0.37
CA ILE A 472 -13.10 11.47 -0.38
C ILE A 472 -12.06 12.18 -1.31
N PRO A 473 -11.12 12.97 -0.75
CA PRO A 473 -10.16 13.76 -1.54
C PRO A 473 -9.16 12.88 -2.31
N ASN A 474 -9.36 12.69 -3.62
CA ASN A 474 -8.72 11.71 -4.54
C ASN A 474 -9.40 10.32 -4.65
N SER A 475 -10.72 10.28 -4.76
CA SER A 475 -11.49 9.10 -5.22
C SER A 475 -11.29 8.73 -6.71
N ASN A 476 -10.09 8.99 -7.25
CA ASN A 476 -9.77 8.59 -8.62
C ASN A 476 -9.90 7.07 -8.74
N PRO A 477 -10.55 6.55 -9.79
CA PRO A 477 -10.49 5.14 -10.11
C PRO A 477 -9.03 4.75 -10.35
N SER A 478 -8.62 3.57 -9.87
CA SER A 478 -7.32 3.01 -10.21
C SER A 478 -7.18 2.96 -11.73
N THR A 479 -6.01 3.37 -12.22
CA THR A 479 -5.75 3.56 -13.65
C THR A 479 -5.92 2.22 -14.39
N GLY A 480 -7.05 2.03 -15.08
CA GLY A 480 -7.31 0.79 -15.84
C GLY A 480 -8.79 0.47 -16.11
N LEU A 481 -9.66 1.48 -16.13
CA LEU A 481 -11.10 1.33 -16.04
C LEU A 481 -11.78 0.70 -17.28
N THR A 482 -11.83 -0.64 -17.30
CA THR A 482 -12.89 -1.46 -17.90
C THR A 482 -12.94 -2.78 -17.12
N ARG A 483 -13.95 -3.02 -16.27
CA ARG A 483 -14.18 -4.29 -15.55
C ARG A 483 -12.90 -4.93 -14.98
N THR A 484 -12.34 -4.36 -13.92
CA THR A 484 -11.21 -4.99 -13.24
C THR A 484 -11.68 -6.32 -12.65
N GLY A 485 -11.05 -7.43 -13.07
CA GLY A 485 -11.23 -8.70 -12.39
C GLY A 485 -10.85 -8.58 -10.92
N MET A 486 -11.45 -9.42 -10.08
CA MET A 486 -11.12 -9.53 -8.67
C MET A 486 -10.14 -10.67 -8.47
N VAL A 487 -9.21 -10.53 -7.55
CA VAL A 487 -8.24 -11.57 -7.20
C VAL A 487 -8.17 -11.72 -5.69
N MET A 488 -7.85 -12.93 -5.24
CA MET A 488 -7.42 -13.17 -3.87
C MET A 488 -5.91 -13.38 -3.88
N MET A 489 -5.18 -12.60 -3.08
CA MET A 489 -3.76 -12.80 -2.84
C MET A 489 -3.43 -12.75 -1.37
N THR A 490 -2.37 -13.46 -0.96
CA THR A 490 -1.74 -13.29 0.34
C THR A 490 -0.39 -12.62 0.20
N VAL A 491 -0.02 -11.85 1.21
CA VAL A 491 1.29 -11.22 1.34
C VAL A 491 1.86 -11.63 2.69
N THR A 492 2.98 -12.34 2.65
CA THR A 492 3.69 -12.81 3.84
C THR A 492 5.00 -12.04 3.95
N PRO A 493 5.21 -11.19 4.98
CA PRO A 493 6.48 -10.50 5.13
C PRO A 493 7.64 -11.51 5.19
N LYS A 494 8.77 -11.16 4.59
CA LYS A 494 9.97 -12.01 4.58
C LYS A 494 10.55 -12.07 5.99
N LYS A 495 11.13 -13.23 6.35
CA LYS A 495 11.93 -13.36 7.59
C LYS A 495 13.12 -12.39 7.58
N THR A 496 13.73 -12.21 6.41
CA THR A 496 14.81 -11.25 6.17
C THR A 496 14.42 -10.37 5.00
N PRO A 497 13.73 -9.24 5.23
CA PRO A 497 13.46 -8.26 4.19
C PRO A 497 14.76 -7.79 3.53
N LEU A 498 14.72 -7.54 2.22
CA LEU A 498 15.90 -7.09 1.46
C LEU A 498 16.29 -5.66 1.84
N VAL A 499 15.31 -4.85 2.26
CA VAL A 499 15.49 -3.44 2.65
C VAL A 499 15.26 -3.31 4.14
N LYS A 500 16.23 -2.75 4.86
CA LYS A 500 16.16 -2.55 6.31
C LYS A 500 15.41 -1.26 6.69
N ALA A 501 15.03 -1.16 7.97
CA ALA A 501 14.35 0.01 8.52
C ALA A 501 15.10 1.33 8.28
N ASN A 502 16.43 1.34 8.40
CA ASN A 502 17.27 2.52 8.18
C ASN A 502 17.53 2.83 6.70
N GLU A 503 17.18 1.92 5.79
CA GLU A 503 17.39 2.06 4.34
C GLU A 503 16.09 2.43 3.61
N ILE A 504 14.93 2.30 4.27
CA ILE A 504 13.62 2.43 3.63
C ILE A 504 13.37 3.83 3.07
N GLU A 505 13.83 4.89 3.74
CA GLU A 505 13.67 6.26 3.25
C GLU A 505 14.45 6.50 1.95
N ALA A 506 15.71 6.06 1.90
CA ALA A 506 16.51 6.08 0.68
C ALA A 506 15.86 5.24 -0.42
N PHE A 507 15.41 4.02 -0.10
CA PHE A 507 14.74 3.14 -1.04
C PHE A 507 13.47 3.80 -1.63
N GLU A 508 12.62 4.38 -0.79
CA GLU A 508 11.41 5.09 -1.21
C GLU A 508 11.71 6.29 -2.10
N PHE A 509 12.75 7.05 -1.75
CA PHE A 509 13.20 8.22 -2.50
C PHE A 509 13.72 7.84 -3.89
N ILE A 510 14.63 6.87 -3.95
CA ILE A 510 15.25 6.44 -5.19
C ILE A 510 14.22 5.78 -6.10
N THR A 511 13.40 4.85 -5.59
CA THR A 511 12.35 4.20 -6.40
C THR A 511 11.34 5.20 -6.96
N ARG A 512 10.92 6.21 -6.16
CA ARG A 512 10.02 7.28 -6.63
C ARG A 512 10.61 8.06 -7.81
N ASN A 513 11.89 8.45 -7.72
CA ASN A 513 12.54 9.26 -8.74
C ASN A 513 12.93 8.44 -9.99
N LEU A 514 13.52 7.27 -9.79
CA LEU A 514 14.01 6.46 -10.90
C LEU A 514 12.89 5.85 -11.75
N PHE A 515 11.75 5.44 -11.16
CA PHE A 515 10.64 4.90 -11.95
C PHE A 515 9.97 5.93 -12.88
N ILE A 516 10.20 7.24 -12.68
CA ILE A 516 9.82 8.28 -13.66
C ILE A 516 10.57 8.06 -14.98
N LEU A 517 11.83 7.64 -14.88
CA LEU A 517 12.75 7.39 -16.00
C LEU A 517 12.95 5.89 -16.23
N ARG A 518 11.94 5.06 -15.98
CA ARG A 518 12.05 3.58 -16.00
C ARG A 518 12.65 2.97 -17.28
N THR A 519 12.61 3.68 -18.41
CA THR A 519 13.14 3.19 -19.70
C THR A 519 14.56 3.67 -20.03
N LYS A 520 15.16 4.48 -19.16
CA LYS A 520 16.50 5.03 -19.33
C LYS A 520 17.55 4.12 -18.68
N PRO A 521 18.80 4.15 -19.17
CA PRO A 521 19.95 3.62 -18.45
C PRO A 521 20.02 4.22 -17.03
N ILE A 522 20.46 3.41 -16.07
CA ILE A 522 20.52 3.78 -14.65
C ILE A 522 21.51 4.94 -14.42
N VAL A 523 22.60 5.00 -15.17
CA VAL A 523 23.57 6.11 -15.10
C VAL A 523 22.92 7.45 -15.42
N ASP A 524 22.11 7.51 -16.47
CA ASP A 524 21.39 8.72 -16.88
C ASP A 524 20.32 9.06 -15.85
N ALA A 525 19.57 8.06 -15.38
CA ALA A 525 18.46 8.27 -14.46
C ALA A 525 18.92 8.77 -13.08
N LEU A 526 20.08 8.32 -12.58
CA LEU A 526 20.63 8.75 -11.29
C LEU A 526 21.06 10.23 -11.29
N THR A 527 21.43 10.80 -12.44
CA THR A 527 21.73 12.24 -12.53
C THR A 527 20.51 13.12 -12.19
N HIS A 528 19.30 12.58 -12.34
CA HIS A 528 18.05 13.26 -11.97
C HIS A 528 17.65 13.05 -10.50
N VAL A 529 18.23 12.08 -9.81
CA VAL A 529 17.92 11.80 -8.39
C VAL A 529 18.63 12.80 -7.49
N ALA A 530 19.92 13.03 -7.74
CA ALA A 530 20.75 13.99 -7.01
C ALA A 530 21.97 14.38 -7.87
N PRO A 531 22.52 15.60 -7.72
CA PRO A 531 23.76 15.99 -8.38
C PRO A 531 24.90 15.01 -8.06
N GLY A 532 25.49 14.40 -9.09
CA GLY A 532 26.54 13.39 -8.91
C GLY A 532 26.04 12.01 -8.48
N GLY A 533 24.72 11.77 -8.47
CA GLY A 533 24.11 10.50 -8.02
C GLY A 533 24.61 9.25 -8.77
N GLN A 534 25.08 9.42 -10.01
CA GLN A 534 25.70 8.35 -10.79
C GLN A 534 26.97 7.78 -10.13
N ASN A 535 27.64 8.53 -9.24
CA ASN A 535 28.82 8.04 -8.52
C ASN A 535 28.51 6.86 -7.58
N VAL A 536 27.24 6.70 -7.18
CA VAL A 536 26.81 5.54 -6.39
C VAL A 536 27.04 4.23 -7.15
N LEU A 537 27.03 4.25 -8.48
CA LEU A 537 27.30 3.05 -9.30
C LEU A 537 28.73 2.50 -9.12
N LYS A 538 29.69 3.35 -8.70
CA LYS A 538 31.04 2.88 -8.34
C LYS A 538 30.99 1.99 -7.09
N MET A 539 30.04 2.25 -6.18
CA MET A 539 29.80 1.48 -4.95
C MET A 539 28.97 0.21 -5.19
N THR A 540 28.44 0.01 -6.40
CA THR A 540 27.70 -1.19 -6.82
C THR A 540 28.39 -1.93 -7.97
N SER A 541 29.69 -1.70 -8.17
CA SER A 541 30.49 -2.28 -9.27
C SER A 541 31.07 -3.66 -8.91
N GLU A 542 31.57 -4.38 -9.91
CA GLU A 542 32.23 -5.68 -9.73
C GLU A 542 33.45 -5.61 -8.80
N GLU A 543 34.19 -4.49 -8.81
CA GLU A 543 35.31 -4.25 -7.89
C GLU A 543 34.89 -4.33 -6.41
N GLN A 544 33.64 -3.98 -6.10
CA GLN A 544 33.12 -4.07 -4.74
C GLN A 544 32.80 -5.51 -4.33
N VAL A 545 32.56 -6.40 -5.30
CA VAL A 545 32.41 -7.85 -5.07
C VAL A 545 33.77 -8.44 -4.70
N GLU A 546 34.84 -8.06 -5.40
CA GLU A 546 36.21 -8.50 -5.10
C GLU A 546 36.65 -8.07 -3.70
N ARG A 547 36.19 -6.89 -3.24
CA ARG A 547 36.39 -6.38 -1.88
C ARG A 547 35.47 -7.01 -0.83
N GLY A 548 34.51 -7.84 -1.23
CA GLY A 548 33.54 -8.48 -0.33
C GLY A 548 32.51 -7.52 0.28
N LEU A 549 32.31 -6.33 -0.30
CA LEU A 549 31.38 -5.32 0.21
C LEU A 549 29.94 -5.51 -0.30
N ILE A 550 29.79 -6.13 -1.46
CA ILE A 550 28.51 -6.50 -2.06
C ILE A 550 28.59 -7.91 -2.64
N LYS A 551 27.44 -8.51 -2.93
CA LYS A 551 27.34 -9.82 -3.60
C LYS A 551 27.33 -9.67 -5.13
N LYS A 552 27.62 -10.76 -5.84
CA LYS A 552 27.65 -10.78 -7.32
C LYS A 552 26.30 -10.42 -7.95
N ASP A 553 25.19 -10.82 -7.33
CA ASP A 553 23.82 -10.51 -7.76
C ASP A 553 23.36 -9.08 -7.40
N GLU A 554 24.17 -8.34 -6.63
CA GLU A 554 23.95 -6.95 -6.26
C GLU A 554 24.66 -5.95 -7.20
N VAL A 555 25.48 -6.43 -8.14
CA VAL A 555 26.19 -5.58 -9.10
C VAL A 555 25.20 -4.86 -10.01
N ILE A 556 25.42 -3.57 -10.25
CA ILE A 556 24.61 -2.75 -11.16
C ILE A 556 25.52 -2.13 -12.20
N LEU A 557 25.26 -2.42 -13.48
CA LEU A 557 26.06 -1.87 -14.58
C LEU A 557 25.47 -0.54 -15.06
N PRO A 558 26.29 0.48 -15.41
CA PRO A 558 25.80 1.80 -15.80
C PRO A 558 24.78 1.83 -16.95
N HIS A 559 24.87 0.87 -17.87
CA HIS A 559 24.01 0.77 -19.06
C HIS A 559 22.71 -0.02 -18.82
N GLU A 560 22.55 -0.67 -17.66
CA GLU A 560 21.31 -1.36 -17.31
C GLU A 560 20.14 -0.39 -17.26
N VAL A 561 18.98 -0.83 -17.71
CA VAL A 561 17.77 -0.01 -17.71
C VAL A 561 17.10 -0.10 -16.34
N VAL A 562 16.60 1.03 -15.83
CA VAL A 562 15.94 1.09 -14.51
C VAL A 562 14.85 0.02 -14.31
N CYS A 563 14.03 -0.23 -15.33
CA CYS A 563 12.96 -1.24 -15.26
C CYS A 563 13.47 -2.69 -15.19
N ASP A 564 14.72 -2.91 -15.57
CA ASP A 564 15.35 -4.23 -15.66
C ASP A 564 16.14 -4.55 -14.36
N LEU A 565 16.22 -3.61 -13.41
CA LEU A 565 16.84 -3.83 -12.10
C LEU A 565 16.05 -4.82 -11.24
N THR A 566 16.74 -5.82 -10.70
CA THR A 566 16.21 -6.84 -9.79
C THR A 566 15.96 -6.27 -8.39
N ASN A 567 15.15 -6.97 -7.58
CA ASN A 567 14.87 -6.55 -6.19
C ASN A 567 16.14 -6.46 -5.34
N VAL A 568 17.10 -7.36 -5.56
CA VAL A 568 18.39 -7.38 -4.84
C VAL A 568 19.25 -6.18 -5.23
N GLN A 569 19.30 -5.85 -6.53
CA GLN A 569 19.96 -4.62 -7.01
C GLN A 569 19.30 -3.36 -6.43
N TRP A 570 17.96 -3.28 -6.39
CA TRP A 570 17.26 -2.15 -5.78
C TRP A 570 17.60 -1.97 -4.30
N ALA A 571 17.66 -3.07 -3.55
CA ALA A 571 18.05 -3.04 -2.14
C ALA A 571 19.51 -2.60 -1.97
N CYS A 572 20.43 -3.12 -2.77
CA CYS A 572 21.84 -2.71 -2.76
C CYS A 572 22.00 -1.23 -3.11
N LEU A 573 21.29 -0.75 -4.13
CA LEU A 573 21.32 0.66 -4.54
C LEU A 573 20.86 1.59 -3.41
N ALA A 574 19.79 1.24 -2.69
CA ALA A 574 19.33 2.01 -1.54
C ALA A 574 20.37 2.03 -0.41
N ARG A 575 20.95 0.86 -0.10
CA ARG A 575 22.00 0.72 0.93
C ARG A 575 23.26 1.51 0.59
N MET A 576 23.71 1.50 -0.67
CA MET A 576 24.87 2.28 -1.12
C MET A 576 24.57 3.77 -1.20
N PHE A 577 23.36 4.15 -1.61
CA PHE A 577 22.93 5.54 -1.60
C PHE A 577 22.90 6.11 -0.18
N GLU A 578 22.44 5.35 0.82
CA GLU A 578 22.46 5.75 2.22
C GLU A 578 23.88 6.03 2.72
N LYS A 579 24.86 5.22 2.28
CA LYS A 579 26.29 5.35 2.62
C LYS A 579 27.02 6.41 1.80
N TRP A 580 26.40 6.97 0.77
CA TRP A 580 27.05 7.89 -0.14
C TRP A 580 27.28 9.25 0.55
N PRO A 581 28.53 9.75 0.67
CA PRO A 581 28.83 10.96 1.45
C PRO A 581 28.12 12.22 0.98
N PHE A 582 27.72 12.27 -0.29
CA PHE A 582 27.03 13.40 -0.92
C PHE A 582 25.52 13.17 -1.07
N ARG A 583 24.96 12.14 -0.41
CA ARG A 583 23.52 11.93 -0.34
C ARG A 583 22.82 13.20 0.19
N PRO A 584 21.71 13.66 -0.43
CA PRO A 584 20.92 14.75 0.12
C PRO A 584 20.47 14.45 1.55
N ARG A 585 20.68 15.39 2.48
CA ARG A 585 20.26 15.25 3.89
C ARG A 585 18.75 15.10 4.03
N HIS A 586 18.00 15.77 3.16
CA HIS A 586 16.54 15.74 3.13
C HIS A 586 16.10 15.02 1.86
N LEU A 587 15.42 13.89 2.02
CA LEU A 587 14.91 13.08 0.91
C LEU A 587 13.46 13.43 0.52
N PHE A 588 13.02 14.63 0.87
CA PHE A 588 11.69 15.13 0.52
C PHE A 588 11.80 16.15 -0.61
N GLU A 589 10.84 16.15 -1.54
CA GLU A 589 10.78 17.12 -2.63
C GLU A 589 10.34 18.49 -2.10
N GLU A 590 11.27 19.33 -1.63
CA GLU A 590 10.97 20.70 -1.16
C GLU A 590 10.23 21.54 -2.21
N GLY A 591 10.50 21.31 -3.51
CA GLY A 591 9.95 22.08 -4.62
C GLY A 591 8.44 21.94 -4.90
N ARG A 592 7.71 21.06 -4.21
CA ARG A 592 6.23 20.97 -4.35
C ARG A 592 5.46 21.68 -3.26
N VAL A 593 6.11 22.07 -2.17
CA VAL A 593 5.46 22.87 -1.14
C VAL A 593 5.37 24.29 -1.69
N ARG A 594 4.22 24.64 -2.28
CA ARG A 594 3.95 26.05 -2.60
C ARG A 594 4.06 26.80 -1.27
N PRO A 595 4.91 27.84 -1.16
CA PRO A 595 4.86 28.71 0.01
C PRO A 595 3.42 29.21 0.13
N ASP A 596 2.81 29.02 1.29
CA ASP A 596 1.45 29.46 1.54
C ASP A 596 1.49 30.99 1.53
N ASN A 597 1.32 31.59 0.35
CA ASN A 597 1.35 33.04 0.13
C ASN A 597 0.12 33.74 0.77
N LYS A 598 -0.49 33.18 1.81
CA LYS A 598 -1.64 33.73 2.54
C LYS A 598 -1.31 34.93 3.43
N GLY A 599 -0.17 35.56 3.24
CA GLY A 599 0.28 36.75 3.98
C GLY A 599 0.36 38.04 3.14
N ARG A 600 -0.16 38.08 1.92
CA ARG A 600 -0.28 39.34 1.16
C ARG A 600 -1.75 39.71 0.97
N ASN A 601 -2.28 40.45 1.94
CA ASN A 601 -3.18 41.58 1.76
C ASN A 601 -3.08 42.48 2.97
#